data_AF-A0A453AX28-F1
#
_entry.id   AF-A0A453AX28-F1
#
_cell.length_a   1.000
_cell.length_b   1.000
_cell.length_c   1.000
_cell.angle_alpha   90.00
_cell.angle_beta   90.00
_cell.angle_gamma   90.00
#
_symmetry.space_group_name_H-M   'P 1'
#
loop_
_entity.id
_entity.type
_entity.pdbx_description
1 polymer ?
#
loop_
_entity_poly.entity_id
_entity_poly.type
_entity_poly.pdbx_seq_one_letter_code
_entity_poly.pdbx_strand_id
1 'polypeptide(L)'
;AGLKVDAILRGGIRKFTDEVGKLWTSLADYYVRRTLYEKARDVFEEGVSSVMTVQEFSVVFEAYTQFEQSMLAAKLEAAEEDGAAGSDEGEKGSKKNKVEKLEKELAACWLNDEDDTDLRLARFERLLDRRPELLSSVLLRQNPHNVEEWHR
;
A
#
# COMPACT_ATOMS: atom_id res chain seq x y z
N ALA A 1 18.24 17.47 -18.59
CA ALA A 1 18.50 17.40 -17.14
C ALA A 1 17.16 17.47 -16.41
N GLY A 2 16.76 16.40 -15.71
CA GLY A 2 15.47 16.35 -15.03
C GLY A 2 15.46 17.18 -13.74
N LEU A 3 14.32 17.82 -13.44
CA LEU A 3 14.10 18.53 -12.19
C LEU A 3 14.14 17.51 -11.02
N LYS A 4 14.87 17.81 -9.93
CA LYS A 4 14.92 16.97 -8.73
C LYS A 4 13.66 17.20 -7.87
N VAL A 5 12.52 16.72 -8.34
CA VAL A 5 11.20 16.92 -7.70
C VAL A 5 11.19 16.48 -6.24
N ASP A 6 11.76 15.31 -5.95
CA ASP A 6 11.83 14.75 -4.58
C ASP A 6 12.56 15.70 -3.61
N ALA A 7 13.72 16.23 -4.00
CA ALA A 7 14.47 17.17 -3.17
C ALA A 7 13.72 18.48 -2.93
N ILE A 8 12.94 18.94 -3.91
CA ILE A 8 12.14 20.16 -3.80
C ILE A 8 10.96 19.95 -2.85
N LEU A 9 10.20 18.86 -3.02
CA LEU A 9 9.05 18.55 -2.16
C LEU A 9 9.49 18.25 -0.72
N ARG A 10 10.57 17.48 -0.52
CA ARG A 10 11.18 17.28 0.82
C ARG A 10 11.74 18.57 1.43
N GLY A 11 12.23 19.49 0.59
CA GLY A 11 12.59 20.85 1.01
C GLY A 11 11.37 21.65 1.47
N GLY A 12 10.26 21.54 0.74
CA GLY A 12 8.97 22.17 1.04
C GLY A 12 8.37 21.66 2.36
N ILE A 13 8.37 20.35 2.59
CA ILE A 13 7.83 19.72 3.80
C ILE A 13 8.48 20.28 5.08
N ARG A 14 9.80 20.55 5.03
CA ARG A 14 10.52 21.13 6.18
C ARG A 14 10.26 22.62 6.39
N LYS A 15 9.79 23.32 5.36
CA LYS A 15 9.65 24.79 5.38
C LYS A 15 8.19 25.23 5.57
N PHE A 16 7.24 24.46 5.06
CA PHE A 16 5.81 24.73 5.09
C PHE A 16 5.14 23.67 5.97
N THR A 17 5.01 23.98 7.26
CA THR A 17 4.45 23.08 8.28
C THR A 17 2.91 23.09 8.32
N ASP A 18 2.29 23.90 7.48
CA ASP A 18 0.84 24.09 7.36
C ASP A 18 0.23 23.23 6.25
N GLU A 19 1.05 22.80 5.28
CA GLU A 19 0.61 22.00 4.14
C GLU A 19 1.35 20.66 4.04
N VAL A 20 1.89 20.14 5.16
CA VAL A 20 2.73 18.93 5.16
C VAL A 20 1.95 17.74 4.58
N GLY A 21 0.67 17.61 4.94
CA GLY A 21 -0.19 16.54 4.42
C GLY A 21 -0.30 16.56 2.89
N LYS A 22 -0.56 17.73 2.29
CA LYS A 22 -0.67 17.90 0.82
C LYS A 22 0.66 17.66 0.12
N LEU A 23 1.77 18.06 0.74
CA LEU A 23 3.10 17.89 0.17
C LEU A 23 3.49 16.40 0.15
N TRP A 24 3.18 15.64 1.21
CA TRP A 24 3.39 14.18 1.21
C TRP A 24 2.52 13.46 0.18
N THR A 25 1.23 13.79 0.06
CA THR A 25 0.36 13.17 -0.94
C THR A 25 0.83 13.50 -2.36
N SER A 26 1.23 14.74 -2.64
CA SER A 26 1.76 15.12 -3.96
C SER A 26 3.09 14.43 -4.30
N LEU A 27 3.95 14.19 -3.30
CA LEU A 27 5.19 13.43 -3.47
C LEU A 27 4.91 11.95 -3.75
N ALA A 28 3.96 11.35 -3.05
CA ALA A 28 3.56 9.97 -3.28
C ALA A 28 2.93 9.81 -4.67
N ASP A 29 2.00 10.69 -5.05
CA ASP A 29 1.38 10.75 -6.38
C ASP A 29 2.41 10.84 -7.51
N TYR A 30 3.51 11.57 -7.29
CA TYR A 30 4.61 11.64 -8.26
C TYR A 30 5.25 10.27 -8.50
N TYR A 31 5.42 9.44 -7.46
CA TYR A 31 5.94 8.08 -7.60
C TYR A 31 4.90 7.11 -8.17
N VAL A 32 3.63 7.25 -7.81
CA VAL A 32 2.52 6.47 -8.39
C VAL A 32 2.44 6.67 -9.90
N ARG A 33 2.50 7.92 -10.38
CA ARG A 33 2.50 8.23 -11.83
C ARG A 33 3.70 7.67 -12.58
N ARG A 34 4.78 7.33 -11.89
CA ARG A 34 5.99 6.72 -12.46
C ARG A 34 6.02 5.20 -12.32
N THR A 35 4.90 4.59 -11.92
CA THR A 35 4.72 3.14 -11.65
C THR A 35 5.68 2.57 -10.60
N LEU A 36 6.25 3.45 -9.75
CA LEU A 36 7.14 3.09 -8.66
C LEU A 36 6.34 2.96 -7.36
N TYR A 37 5.51 1.92 -7.28
CA TYR A 37 4.56 1.74 -6.17
C TYR A 37 5.23 1.53 -4.81
N GLU A 38 6.30 0.74 -4.75
CA GLU A 38 7.02 0.52 -3.48
C GLU A 38 7.61 1.83 -2.92
N LYS A 39 8.14 2.69 -3.80
CA LYS A 39 8.62 4.01 -3.36
C LYS A 39 7.50 4.94 -2.92
N ALA A 40 6.34 4.85 -3.56
CA ALA A 40 5.16 5.61 -3.12
C ALA A 40 4.73 5.18 -1.72
N ARG A 41 4.75 3.87 -1.42
CA ARG A 41 4.48 3.31 -0.09
C ARG A 41 5.48 3.79 0.96
N ASP A 42 6.78 3.75 0.65
CA ASP A 42 7.81 4.25 1.55
C ASP A 42 7.55 5.72 1.93
N VAL A 43 7.15 6.54 0.96
CA VAL A 43 6.79 7.95 1.15
C VAL A 43 5.52 8.10 1.99
N PHE A 44 4.50 7.28 1.77
CA PHE A 44 3.28 7.30 2.59
C PHE A 44 3.56 6.89 4.04
N GLU A 45 4.32 5.82 4.28
CA GLU A 45 4.70 5.39 5.64
C GLU A 45 5.55 6.45 6.35
N GLU A 46 6.47 7.10 5.64
CA GLU A 46 7.26 8.22 6.15
C GLU A 46 6.35 9.42 6.49
N GLY A 47 5.39 9.75 5.63
CA GLY A 47 4.42 10.82 5.84
C GLY A 47 3.55 10.57 7.06
N VAL A 48 2.92 9.41 7.14
CA VAL A 48 2.06 9.02 8.27
C VAL A 48 2.82 8.99 9.59
N SER A 49 4.09 8.57 9.56
CA SER A 49 4.93 8.53 10.76
C SER A 49 5.52 9.89 11.17
N SER A 50 5.57 10.88 10.29
CA SER A 50 6.23 12.18 10.55
C SER A 50 5.26 13.31 10.88
N VAL A 51 4.00 13.19 10.46
CA VAL A 51 3.00 14.23 10.66
C VAL A 51 2.69 14.46 12.15
N MET A 52 2.55 15.73 12.53
CA MET A 52 2.25 16.14 13.90
C MET A 52 0.78 16.48 14.12
N THR A 53 0.00 16.73 13.06
CA THR A 53 -1.41 17.11 13.20
C THR A 53 -2.37 16.02 12.76
N VAL A 54 -3.49 15.87 13.48
CA VAL A 54 -4.54 14.92 13.11
C VAL A 54 -5.13 15.24 11.73
N GLN A 55 -5.21 16.53 11.38
CA GLN A 55 -5.71 16.97 10.07
C GLN A 55 -4.79 16.52 8.94
N GLU A 56 -3.50 16.80 9.04
CA GLU A 56 -2.52 16.36 8.03
C GLU A 56 -2.42 14.84 7.98
N PHE A 57 -2.54 14.15 9.13
CA PHE A 57 -2.51 12.70 9.20
C PHE A 57 -3.69 12.13 8.43
N SER A 58 -4.88 12.71 8.62
CA SER A 58 -6.09 12.26 7.92
C SER A 58 -5.95 12.40 6.42
N VAL A 59 -5.38 13.52 5.94
CA VAL A 59 -5.14 13.75 4.50
C VAL A 59 -4.19 12.72 3.92
N VAL A 60 -3.07 12.42 4.58
CA VAL A 60 -2.10 11.44 4.09
C VAL A 60 -2.65 10.01 4.19
N PHE A 61 -3.30 9.67 5.31
CA PHE A 61 -3.85 8.34 5.53
C PHE A 61 -4.99 8.02 4.56
N GLU A 62 -5.91 8.95 4.33
CA GLU A 62 -6.98 8.77 3.35
C GLU A 62 -6.42 8.55 1.94
N ALA A 63 -5.45 9.37 1.52
CA ALA A 63 -4.78 9.20 0.23
C ALA A 63 -4.06 7.84 0.12
N TYR A 64 -3.39 7.39 1.20
CA TYR A 64 -2.73 6.09 1.23
C TYR A 64 -3.74 4.94 1.14
N THR A 65 -4.87 5.02 1.86
CA THR A 65 -5.93 4.01 1.77
C THR A 65 -6.56 3.96 0.38
N GLN A 66 -6.85 5.11 -0.23
CA GLN A 66 -7.38 5.18 -1.60
C GLN A 66 -6.40 4.59 -2.61
N PHE A 67 -5.11 4.85 -2.44
CA PHE A 67 -4.06 4.28 -3.27
C PHE A 67 -4.02 2.75 -3.19
N GLU A 68 -3.94 2.16 -2.00
CA GLU A 68 -3.93 0.69 -1.85
C GLU A 68 -5.25 0.07 -2.34
N GLN A 69 -6.40 0.71 -2.05
CA GLN A 69 -7.70 0.28 -2.58
C GLN A 69 -7.71 0.26 -4.11
N SER A 70 -7.20 1.31 -4.75
CA SER A 70 -7.15 1.38 -6.22
C SER A 70 -6.25 0.31 -6.83
N MET A 71 -5.11 0.02 -6.18
CA MET A 71 -4.19 -1.03 -6.61
C MET A 71 -4.75 -2.44 -6.41
N LEU A 72 -5.59 -2.61 -5.39
CA LEU A 72 -6.24 -3.87 -5.08
C LEU A 72 -7.45 -4.10 -5.99
N ALA A 73 -8.26 -3.07 -6.21
CA ALA A 73 -9.40 -3.11 -7.13
C ALA A 73 -8.98 -3.42 -8.56
N ALA A 74 -8.00 -2.69 -9.10
CA ALA A 74 -7.47 -2.93 -10.45
C ALA A 74 -6.94 -4.36 -10.64
N LYS A 75 -6.55 -5.00 -9.53
CA LYS A 75 -6.05 -6.36 -9.53
C LYS A 75 -7.13 -7.43 -9.42
N LEU A 76 -8.14 -7.20 -8.57
CA LEU A 76 -9.30 -8.06 -8.51
C LEU A 76 -10.01 -8.09 -9.87
N GLU A 77 -10.13 -6.94 -10.53
CA GLU A 77 -10.68 -6.86 -11.90
C GLU A 77 -9.88 -7.71 -12.88
N ALA A 78 -8.53 -7.64 -12.85
CA ALA A 78 -7.69 -8.47 -13.71
C ALA A 78 -7.84 -9.98 -13.41
N ALA A 79 -7.91 -10.35 -12.12
CA ALA A 79 -8.10 -11.75 -11.71
C ALA A 79 -9.49 -12.29 -12.12
N GLU A 80 -10.54 -11.47 -12.07
CA GLU A 80 -11.88 -11.84 -12.55
C GLU A 80 -11.91 -12.05 -14.07
N GLU A 81 -11.20 -11.24 -14.85
CA GLU A 81 -11.05 -11.40 -16.30
C GLU A 81 -10.31 -12.71 -16.65
N ASP A 82 -9.23 -13.03 -15.94
CA ASP A 82 -8.46 -14.27 -16.15
C ASP A 82 -9.22 -15.53 -15.71
N GLY A 83 -9.99 -15.45 -14.61
CA GLY A 83 -10.86 -16.53 -14.14
C GLY A 83 -11.99 -16.89 -15.11
N ALA A 84 -12.46 -15.92 -15.92
CA ALA A 84 -13.46 -16.16 -16.95
C ALA A 84 -12.90 -16.91 -18.17
N ALA A 85 -11.59 -16.83 -18.44
CA ALA A 85 -10.94 -17.49 -19.56
C ALA A 85 -10.49 -18.94 -19.28
N GLY A 86 -10.44 -19.37 -18.01
CA GLY A 86 -9.90 -20.67 -17.58
C GLY A 86 -10.88 -21.84 -17.47
N SER A 87 -12.14 -21.70 -17.91
CA SER A 87 -13.20 -22.71 -17.71
C SER A 87 -13.37 -23.73 -18.84
N ASP A 88 -12.34 -23.95 -19.67
CA ASP A 88 -12.32 -25.03 -20.68
C ASP A 88 -10.92 -25.66 -20.81
N GLU A 89 -10.50 -26.52 -19.86
CA GLU A 89 -9.51 -27.55 -20.18
C GLU A 89 -9.91 -28.92 -19.61
N GLY A 90 -10.13 -29.84 -20.56
CA GLY A 90 -10.68 -31.16 -20.36
C GLY A 90 -9.78 -32.12 -19.57
N GLU A 91 -10.46 -32.91 -18.75
CA GLU A 91 -9.95 -34.03 -18.01
C GLU A 91 -9.44 -35.16 -18.94
N LYS A 92 -8.13 -35.47 -18.97
CA LYS A 92 -7.62 -36.85 -19.18
C LYS A 92 -6.11 -37.05 -18.88
N GLY A 93 -5.89 -37.66 -17.72
CA GLY A 93 -4.80 -38.54 -17.25
C GLY A 93 -3.45 -38.70 -17.97
N SER A 94 -2.36 -38.51 -17.20
CA SER A 94 -1.20 -39.42 -17.19
C SER A 94 -0.43 -39.38 -15.86
N LYS A 95 -0.27 -40.54 -15.22
CA LYS A 95 0.20 -40.72 -13.83
C LYS A 95 1.72 -40.63 -13.63
N LYS A 96 2.51 -40.20 -14.61
CA LYS A 96 3.98 -40.10 -14.50
C LYS A 96 4.49 -38.72 -14.05
N ASN A 97 3.59 -37.75 -13.93
CA ASN A 97 3.94 -36.34 -13.84
C ASN A 97 3.81 -35.81 -12.41
N LYS A 98 3.90 -36.60 -11.32
CA LYS A 98 3.59 -36.06 -9.98
C LYS A 98 4.65 -35.07 -9.48
N VAL A 99 5.93 -35.32 -9.74
CA VAL A 99 7.01 -34.39 -9.37
C VAL A 99 7.00 -33.17 -10.30
N GLU A 100 6.92 -33.36 -11.62
CA GLU A 100 6.78 -32.23 -12.57
C GLU A 100 5.47 -31.43 -12.38
N LYS A 101 4.38 -32.08 -11.97
CA LYS A 101 3.11 -31.42 -11.62
C LYS A 101 3.27 -30.65 -10.32
N LEU A 102 3.95 -31.20 -9.31
CA LEU A 102 4.24 -30.47 -8.08
C LEU A 102 5.24 -29.33 -8.32
N GLU A 103 6.22 -29.47 -9.19
CA GLU A 103 7.15 -28.39 -9.57
C GLU A 103 6.45 -27.33 -10.40
N LYS A 104 5.50 -27.71 -11.27
CA LYS A 104 4.68 -26.80 -12.06
C LYS A 104 3.58 -26.14 -11.23
N GLU A 105 2.98 -26.85 -10.27
CA GLU A 105 2.06 -26.32 -9.26
C GLU A 105 2.81 -25.42 -8.28
N LEU A 106 4.02 -25.78 -7.86
CA LEU A 106 4.87 -24.93 -7.01
C LEU A 106 5.37 -23.72 -7.80
N ALA A 107 5.73 -23.84 -9.08
CA ALA A 107 6.06 -22.70 -9.92
C ALA A 107 4.82 -21.82 -10.20
N ALA A 108 3.64 -22.43 -10.34
CA ALA A 108 2.37 -21.72 -10.42
C ALA A 108 2.02 -21.02 -9.10
N CYS A 109 2.33 -21.60 -7.94
CA CYS A 109 2.19 -20.92 -6.64
C CYS A 109 3.11 -19.70 -6.48
N TRP A 110 4.13 -19.51 -7.32
CA TRP A 110 4.98 -18.30 -7.29
C TRP A 110 4.61 -17.32 -8.40
N LEU A 111 3.73 -17.72 -9.33
CA LEU A 111 3.34 -16.98 -10.54
C LEU A 111 1.84 -16.77 -10.68
N ASN A 112 1.01 -17.33 -9.79
CA ASN A 112 -0.42 -17.07 -9.76
C ASN A 112 -0.64 -15.67 -9.19
N ASP A 113 -1.29 -14.82 -9.99
CA ASP A 113 -1.68 -13.49 -9.59
C ASP A 113 -2.58 -13.47 -8.34
N GLU A 114 -3.26 -14.60 -8.04
CA GLU A 114 -4.03 -14.84 -6.81
C GLU A 114 -3.19 -14.64 -5.54
N ASP A 115 -1.96 -15.17 -5.47
CA ASP A 115 -1.11 -15.02 -4.28
C ASP A 115 -0.63 -13.57 -4.08
N ASP A 116 -0.45 -12.78 -5.17
CA ASP A 116 -0.18 -11.34 -5.07
C ASP A 116 -1.47 -10.50 -4.89
N THR A 117 -2.68 -11.10 -4.94
CA THR A 117 -3.91 -10.45 -4.44
C THR A 117 -4.08 -10.63 -2.94
N ASP A 118 -3.89 -11.85 -2.43
CA ASP A 118 -3.96 -12.15 -1.00
C ASP A 118 -2.90 -11.37 -0.20
N LEU A 119 -1.68 -11.30 -0.72
CA LEU A 119 -0.62 -10.49 -0.09
C LEU A 119 -1.00 -9.00 -0.02
N ARG A 120 -1.69 -8.47 -1.02
CA ARG A 120 -2.14 -7.06 -1.04
C ARG A 120 -3.33 -6.84 -0.13
N LEU A 121 -4.27 -7.77 -0.07
CA LEU A 121 -5.37 -7.78 0.91
C LEU A 121 -4.80 -7.74 2.33
N ALA A 122 -3.90 -8.65 2.68
CA ALA A 122 -3.29 -8.71 4.01
C ALA A 122 -2.53 -7.42 4.37
N ARG A 123 -1.90 -6.76 3.38
CA ARG A 123 -1.27 -5.45 3.59
C ARG A 123 -2.30 -4.36 3.85
N PHE A 124 -3.38 -4.32 3.07
CA PHE A 124 -4.43 -3.32 3.21
C PHE A 124 -5.15 -3.46 4.55
N GLU A 125 -5.48 -4.68 4.97
CA GLU A 125 -6.05 -4.98 6.29
C GLU A 125 -5.12 -4.49 7.40
N ARG A 126 -3.82 -4.82 7.32
CA ARG A 126 -2.83 -4.33 8.28
C ARG A 126 -2.77 -2.80 8.35
N LEU A 127 -2.96 -2.10 7.24
CA LEU A 127 -3.01 -0.63 7.23
C LEU A 127 -4.23 -0.10 8.00
N LEU A 128 -5.40 -0.73 7.80
CA LEU A 128 -6.63 -0.37 8.49
C LEU A 128 -6.55 -0.66 9.99
N ASP A 129 -6.00 -1.81 10.37
CA ASP A 129 -5.82 -2.21 11.78
C ASP A 129 -4.88 -1.27 12.53
N ARG A 130 -3.85 -0.75 11.86
CA ARG A 130 -2.89 0.22 12.44
C ARG A 130 -3.48 1.62 12.61
N ARG A 131 -4.61 1.95 11.99
CA ARG A 131 -5.21 3.30 12.06
C ARG A 131 -5.36 3.84 13.49
N PRO A 132 -5.98 3.11 14.45
CA PRO A 132 -6.09 3.58 15.83
C PRO A 132 -4.72 3.81 16.51
N GLU A 133 -3.75 2.93 16.28
CA GLU A 133 -2.40 3.06 16.84
C GLU A 133 -1.69 4.30 16.29
N LEU A 134 -1.79 4.53 14.98
CA LEU A 134 -1.19 5.66 14.31
C LEU A 134 -1.84 6.97 14.76
N LEU A 135 -3.17 7.00 14.88
CA LEU A 135 -3.89 8.16 15.40
C LEU A 135 -3.51 8.46 16.85
N SER A 136 -3.45 7.45 17.70
CA SER A 136 -2.98 7.59 19.08
C SER A 136 -1.56 8.15 19.12
N SER A 137 -0.66 7.64 18.27
CA SER A 137 0.71 8.16 18.15
C SER A 137 0.77 9.64 17.76
N VAL A 138 -0.15 10.12 16.91
CA VAL A 138 -0.21 11.54 16.52
C VAL A 138 -0.71 12.38 17.68
N LEU A 139 -1.74 11.92 18.40
CA LEU A 139 -2.26 12.62 19.58
C LEU A 139 -1.20 12.72 20.69
N LEU A 140 -0.42 11.67 20.90
CA LEU A 140 0.68 11.67 21.87
C LEU A 140 1.83 12.61 21.47
N ARG A 141 2.11 12.78 20.17
CA ARG A 141 3.08 13.77 19.69
C ARG A 141 2.61 15.21 19.92
N GLN A 142 1.30 15.45 19.84
CA GLN A 142 0.71 16.74 20.15
C GLN A 142 0.70 17.02 21.65
N ASN A 143 0.31 16.03 22.45
CA ASN A 143 0.23 16.15 23.90
C ASN A 143 0.79 14.89 24.59
N PRO A 144 2.07 14.93 25.02
CA PRO A 144 2.71 13.81 25.70
C PRO A 144 2.04 13.40 27.02
N HIS A 145 1.25 14.28 27.63
CA HIS A 145 0.60 14.06 28.92
C HIS A 145 -0.85 13.56 28.80
N ASN A 146 -1.29 13.13 27.61
CA ASN A 146 -2.63 12.60 27.43
C ASN A 146 -2.75 11.16 27.94
N VAL A 147 -3.03 11.01 29.24
CA VAL A 147 -3.08 9.73 29.97
C VAL A 147 -4.07 8.72 29.36
N GLU A 148 -5.20 9.18 28.83
CA GLU A 148 -6.22 8.31 28.22
C GLU A 148 -5.69 7.54 27.00
N GLU A 149 -4.84 8.18 26.19
CA GLU A 149 -4.24 7.55 25.01
C GLU A 149 -3.07 6.61 25.37
N TRP A 150 -2.43 6.80 26.52
CA TRP A 150 -1.38 5.88 27.01
C TRP A 150 -1.93 4.58 27.61
N HIS A 151 -3.18 4.58 28.06
CA HIS A 151 -3.81 3.41 28.69
C HIS A 151 -4.47 2.46 27.70
N ARG A 152 -4.59 2.87 26.43
CA ARG A 152 -5.26 2.13 25.37
C ARG A 152 -4.28 1.20 24.65
#